data_AF-A0A914T955-F1
#
_entry.id   AF-A0A914T955-F1
#
_cell.length_a   1.000
_cell.length_b   1.000
_cell.length_c   1.000
_cell.angle_alpha   90.00
_cell.angle_beta   90.00
_cell.angle_gamma   90.00
#
_symmetry.space_group_name_H-M   'P 1'
#
loop_
_entity.id
_entity.type
_entity.pdbx_description
1 polymer ?
#
loop_
_entity_poly.entity_id
_entity_poly.type
_entity_poly.pdbx_seq_one_letter_code
_entity_poly.pdbx_strand_id
1 'polypeptide(L)'
;MSFTPTYIKAVTTNYFGHDVGIIAEALCSGPKPLPALFQKISPFLKNKKLFRQQLTLLYWNHIVKCERNSNNGAEIYSISFEHVFRFAMLPSILPVLEELAGPGALFLAKAMIKAGRISFSDIVRQAKADSKKDGEEYD
;
A
#
# COMPACT_ATOMS: atom_id res chain seq x y z
N MET A 1 -6.60 6.87 19.01
CA MET A 1 -5.39 7.56 18.52
C MET A 1 -5.73 8.21 17.18
N SER A 2 -5.60 9.53 17.05
CA SER A 2 -5.71 10.21 15.75
C SER A 2 -4.32 10.25 15.11
N PHE A 3 -4.16 9.64 13.93
CA PHE A 3 -2.92 9.75 13.16
C PHE A 3 -2.87 11.10 12.48
N THR A 4 -1.74 11.81 12.60
CA THR A 4 -1.55 13.06 11.87
C THR A 4 -1.38 12.76 10.38
N PRO A 5 -1.89 13.62 9.48
CA PRO A 5 -1.67 13.48 8.03
C PRO A 5 -0.19 13.35 7.66
N THR A 6 0.68 14.04 8.41
CA THR A 6 2.14 14.01 8.25
C THR A 6 2.73 12.62 8.55
N TYR A 7 2.23 11.94 9.58
CA TYR A 7 2.66 10.58 9.89
C TYR A 7 2.29 9.59 8.76
N ILE A 8 1.07 9.70 8.26
CA ILE A 8 0.58 8.87 7.15
C ILE A 8 1.42 9.07 5.90
N LYS A 9 1.73 10.32 5.57
CA LYS A 9 2.62 10.65 4.47
C LYS A 9 4.00 10.02 4.63
N ALA A 10 4.58 10.08 5.83
CA ALA A 10 5.90 9.52 6.08
C ALA A 10 5.92 8.00 5.85
N VAL A 11 4.96 7.28 6.43
CA VAL A 11 4.85 5.82 6.26
C VAL A 11 4.67 5.46 4.79
N THR A 12 3.69 6.07 4.12
CA THR A 12 3.40 5.75 2.71
C THR A 12 4.53 6.19 1.77
N THR A 13 5.26 7.27 2.07
CA THR A 13 6.46 7.68 1.32
C THR A 13 7.56 6.64 1.43
N ASN A 14 7.80 6.11 2.63
CA ASN A 14 8.84 5.12 2.87
C ASN A 14 8.64 3.83 2.07
N TYR A 15 7.38 3.39 1.90
CA TYR A 15 7.07 2.13 1.21
C TYR A 15 6.77 2.28 -0.29
N PHE A 16 6.23 3.42 -0.72
CA PHE A 16 5.70 3.57 -2.09
C PHE A 16 6.21 4.80 -2.85
N GLY A 17 7.01 5.65 -2.19
CA GLY A 17 7.58 6.86 -2.77
C GLY A 17 6.78 8.13 -2.50
N HIS A 18 7.42 9.27 -2.78
CA HIS A 18 6.98 10.60 -2.35
C HIS A 18 5.57 10.99 -2.83
N ASP A 19 5.29 10.81 -4.13
CA ASP A 19 4.01 11.19 -4.71
C ASP A 19 2.84 10.39 -4.13
N VAL A 20 3.07 9.10 -3.85
CA VAL A 20 2.10 8.23 -3.18
C VAL A 20 1.80 8.75 -1.77
N GLY A 21 2.83 9.22 -1.07
CA GLY A 21 2.68 9.89 0.22
C GLY A 21 1.82 11.15 0.19
N ILE A 22 1.98 11.98 -0.85
CA ILE A 22 1.16 13.19 -1.05
C ILE A 22 -0.32 12.82 -1.25
N ILE A 23 -0.61 11.79 -2.05
CA ILE A 23 -1.97 11.33 -2.30
C ILE A 23 -2.62 10.83 -0.99
N ALA A 24 -1.89 10.05 -0.19
CA ALA A 24 -2.37 9.54 1.09
C ALA A 24 -2.65 10.69 2.08
N GLU A 25 -1.75 11.66 2.19
CA GLU A 25 -1.93 12.87 3.00
C GLU A 25 -3.20 13.64 2.59
N ALA A 26 -3.42 13.82 1.28
CA ALA A 26 -4.57 14.55 0.76
C ALA A 26 -5.92 13.89 1.14
N LEU A 27 -5.96 12.56 1.27
CA LEU A 27 -7.12 11.77 1.69
C LEU A 27 -7.36 11.80 3.20
N CYS A 28 -6.38 12.20 4.02
CA CYS A 28 -6.56 12.32 5.47
C CYS A 28 -7.59 13.38 5.87
N SER A 29 -7.81 14.38 5.00
CA SER A 29 -8.83 15.42 5.23
C SER A 29 -10.27 14.97 4.90
N GLY A 30 -10.48 13.66 4.71
CA GLY A 30 -11.79 13.06 4.47
C GLY A 30 -11.95 12.44 3.08
N PRO A 31 -13.00 11.61 2.89
CA PRO A 31 -13.27 10.91 1.64
C PRO A 31 -13.53 11.88 0.47
N LYS A 32 -13.02 11.56 -0.72
CA LYS A 32 -13.14 12.44 -1.90
C LYS A 32 -13.38 11.65 -3.19
N PRO A 33 -14.18 12.20 -4.13
CA PRO A 33 -14.23 11.65 -5.47
C PRO A 33 -12.92 11.90 -6.23
N LEU A 34 -12.63 11.07 -7.23
CA LEU A 34 -11.38 11.15 -8.02
C LEU A 34 -11.08 12.56 -8.58
N PRO A 35 -12.04 13.32 -9.15
CA PRO A 35 -11.75 14.65 -9.69
C PRO A 35 -11.34 15.65 -8.61
N ALA A 36 -12.01 15.65 -7.46
CA ALA A 36 -11.70 16.54 -6.34
C ALA A 36 -10.35 16.19 -5.71
N LEU A 37 -10.03 14.89 -5.61
CA LEU A 37 -8.73 14.44 -5.15
C LEU A 37 -7.61 14.91 -6.09
N PHE A 38 -7.79 14.70 -7.41
CA PHE A 38 -6.80 15.13 -8.41
C PHE A 38 -6.59 16.64 -8.39
N GLN A 39 -7.66 17.43 -8.29
CA GLN A 39 -7.56 18.89 -8.22
C GLN A 39 -6.76 19.37 -7.00
N LYS A 40 -6.88 18.68 -5.86
CA LYS A 40 -6.12 19.01 -4.64
C LYS A 40 -4.63 18.72 -4.78
N ILE A 41 -4.26 17.66 -5.50
CA ILE A 41 -2.86 17.23 -5.65
C ILE A 41 -2.17 17.75 -6.92
N SER A 42 -2.94 18.26 -7.89
CA SER A 42 -2.41 18.70 -9.19
C SER A 42 -1.29 19.76 -9.12
N PRO A 43 -1.18 20.60 -8.06
CA PRO A 43 0.00 21.46 -7.88
C PRO A 43 1.31 20.67 -7.74
N PHE A 44 1.24 19.46 -7.19
CA PHE A 44 2.38 18.57 -6.95
C PHE A 44 2.51 17.49 -8.02
N LEU A 45 1.39 16.96 -8.52
CA LEU A 45 1.33 15.85 -9.47
C LEU A 45 0.44 16.18 -10.66
N LYS A 46 1.03 16.78 -11.70
CA LYS A 46 0.30 17.25 -12.89
C LYS A 46 -0.17 16.11 -13.81
N ASN A 47 0.48 14.95 -13.76
CA ASN A 47 0.19 13.85 -14.67
C ASN A 47 -0.96 12.97 -14.14
N LYS A 48 -2.13 13.07 -14.79
CA LYS A 48 -3.33 12.31 -14.44
C LYS A 48 -3.16 10.78 -14.56
N LYS A 49 -2.35 10.30 -15.52
CA LYS A 49 -2.07 8.87 -15.67
C LYS A 49 -1.23 8.36 -14.50
N LEU A 50 -0.17 9.09 -14.16
CA LEU A 50 0.70 8.76 -13.03
C LEU A 50 -0.06 8.80 -11.70
N PHE A 51 -0.89 9.82 -11.49
CA PHE A 51 -1.80 9.89 -10.33
C PHE A 51 -2.66 8.63 -10.18
N ARG A 52 -3.31 8.19 -11.27
CA ARG A 52 -4.15 6.99 -11.24
C ARG A 52 -3.34 5.75 -10.90
N GLN A 53 -2.15 5.60 -11.45
CA GLN A 53 -1.24 4.49 -11.13
C GLN A 53 -0.86 4.50 -9.64
N GLN A 54 -0.50 5.65 -9.09
CA GLN A 54 -0.13 5.79 -7.68
C GLN A 54 -1.30 5.57 -6.72
N LEU A 55 -2.48 6.08 -7.06
CA LEU A 55 -3.72 5.80 -6.31
C LEU A 55 -4.06 4.29 -6.37
N THR A 56 -3.78 3.65 -7.51
CA THR A 56 -3.96 2.20 -7.68
C THR A 56 -3.03 1.43 -6.76
N LEU A 57 -1.76 1.83 -6.61
CA LEU A 57 -0.83 1.21 -5.65
C LEU A 57 -1.37 1.26 -4.21
N LEU A 58 -1.91 2.41 -3.79
CA LEU A 58 -2.52 2.54 -2.47
C LEU A 58 -3.77 1.66 -2.30
N TYR A 59 -4.59 1.55 -3.35
CA TYR A 59 -5.78 0.70 -3.36
C TYR A 59 -5.42 -0.79 -3.30
N TRP A 60 -4.42 -1.22 -4.09
CA TRP A 60 -3.92 -2.60 -4.09
C TRP A 60 -3.30 -3.02 -2.76
N ASN A 61 -2.74 -2.08 -2.00
CA ASN A 61 -2.17 -2.32 -0.67
C ASN A 61 -3.16 -2.08 0.47
N HIS A 62 -4.47 -1.96 0.17
CA HIS A 62 -5.53 -1.73 1.15
C HIS A 62 -5.41 -0.44 1.98
N ILE A 63 -4.49 0.46 1.61
CA ILE A 63 -4.31 1.76 2.25
C ILE A 63 -5.44 2.70 1.85
N VAL A 64 -5.94 2.58 0.63
CA VAL A 64 -7.11 3.34 0.15
C VAL A 64 -8.28 2.40 -0.11
N LYS A 65 -9.46 2.80 0.35
CA LYS A 65 -10.74 2.17 0.05
C LYS A 65 -11.44 2.98 -1.04
N CYS A 66 -12.18 2.29 -1.90
CA CYS A 66 -13.03 2.89 -2.92
C CYS A 66 -14.45 2.38 -2.70
N GLU A 67 -15.37 3.29 -2.43
CA GLU A 67 -16.79 3.00 -2.24
C GLU A 67 -17.60 3.79 -3.26
N ARG A 68 -18.66 3.18 -3.79
CA ARG A 68 -19.53 3.85 -4.74
C ARG A 68 -20.62 4.60 -3.99
N ASN A 69 -20.72 5.90 -4.20
CA ASN A 69 -21.75 6.71 -3.59
C ASN A 69 -23.12 6.33 -4.18
N SER A 70 -24.05 5.96 -3.31
CA SER A 70 -25.41 5.51 -3.69
C SER A 70 -26.21 6.59 -4.42
N ASN A 71 -25.94 7.88 -4.17
CA ASN A 71 -26.77 8.98 -4.69
C ASN A 71 -26.41 9.38 -6.12
N ASN A 72 -25.13 9.30 -6.50
CA ASN A 72 -24.65 9.78 -7.81
C ASN A 72 -23.74 8.77 -8.54
N GLY A 73 -23.55 7.58 -7.98
CA GLY A 73 -22.73 6.53 -8.56
C GLY A 73 -21.23 6.84 -8.59
N ALA A 74 -20.79 7.95 -8.00
CA ALA A 74 -19.40 8.38 -8.02
C ALA A 74 -18.53 7.52 -7.09
N GLU A 75 -17.33 7.20 -7.53
CA GLU A 75 -16.32 6.51 -6.72
C GLU A 75 -15.70 7.48 -5.72
N ILE A 76 -15.87 7.17 -4.43
CA ILE A 76 -15.35 7.93 -3.30
C ILE A 76 -14.18 7.16 -2.70
N TYR A 77 -13.04 7.83 -2.63
CA TYR A 77 -11.81 7.28 -2.10
C TYR A 77 -11.60 7.76 -0.67
N SER A 78 -11.27 6.86 0.23
CA SER A 78 -10.97 7.14 1.64
C SER A 78 -9.72 6.39 2.10
N ILE A 79 -9.07 6.89 3.14
CA ILE A 79 -7.87 6.26 3.69
C ILE A 79 -8.23 5.26 4.79
N SER A 80 -7.56 4.12 4.80
CA SER A 80 -7.66 3.10 5.83
C SER A 80 -6.51 3.24 6.82
N PHE A 81 -6.72 4.02 7.88
CA PHE A 81 -5.73 4.23 8.95
C PHE A 81 -5.18 2.93 9.54
N GLU A 82 -6.04 1.92 9.69
CA GLU A 82 -5.65 0.59 10.16
C GLU A 82 -4.57 -0.05 9.29
N HIS A 83 -4.70 0.01 7.96
CA HIS A 83 -3.73 -0.60 7.05
C HIS A 83 -2.43 0.22 7.01
N VAL A 84 -2.50 1.54 7.09
CA VAL A 84 -1.30 2.39 7.24
C VAL A 84 -0.54 2.02 8.52
N PHE A 85 -1.25 1.80 9.63
CA PHE A 85 -0.64 1.39 10.88
C PHE A 85 0.04 0.03 10.77
N ARG A 86 -0.58 -0.94 10.08
CA ARG A 86 0.06 -2.25 9.82
C ARG A 86 1.40 -2.09 9.10
N PHE A 87 1.48 -1.22 8.09
CA PHE A 87 2.75 -0.91 7.42
C PHE A 87 3.79 -0.31 8.36
N ALA A 88 3.37 0.59 9.26
CA ALA A 88 4.28 1.17 10.25
C ALA A 88 4.82 0.15 11.26
N MET A 89 4.06 -0.91 11.55
CA MET A 89 4.44 -1.97 12.48
C MET A 89 5.32 -3.06 11.85
N LEU A 90 5.42 -3.12 10.51
CA LEU A 90 6.20 -4.15 9.81
C LEU A 90 7.65 -4.29 10.31
N PRO A 91 8.42 -3.21 10.55
CA PRO A 91 9.79 -3.34 11.03
C PRO A 91 9.90 -4.10 12.35
N SER A 92 8.88 -4.04 13.21
CA SER A 92 8.84 -4.75 14.48
C SER A 92 8.27 -6.17 14.36
N ILE A 93 7.34 -6.41 13.43
CA ILE A 93 6.67 -7.71 13.27
C ILE A 93 7.53 -8.69 12.47
N LEU A 94 8.25 -8.22 11.45
CA LEU A 94 9.00 -9.09 10.54
C LEU A 94 10.07 -9.95 11.25
N PRO A 95 10.90 -9.41 12.18
CA PRO A 95 11.86 -10.24 12.93
C PRO A 95 11.18 -11.30 13.81
N VAL A 96 10.05 -10.95 14.45
CA VAL A 96 9.29 -11.89 15.29
C VAL A 96 8.70 -13.01 14.43
N LEU A 97 8.24 -12.70 13.22
CA LEU A 97 7.76 -13.71 12.28
C LEU A 97 8.86 -14.69 11.86
N GLU A 98 10.06 -14.17 11.61
CA GLU A 98 11.24 -15.00 11.28
C GLU A 98 11.62 -15.92 12.44
N GLU A 99 11.61 -15.41 13.67
CA GLU A 99 11.90 -16.21 14.87
C GLU A 99 10.88 -17.34 15.07
N LEU A 100 9.60 -17.07 14.86
CA LEU A 100 8.51 -18.02 15.12
C LEU A 100 8.27 -19.03 14.00
N ALA A 101 8.42 -18.60 12.74
CA ALA A 101 8.01 -19.37 11.56
C ALA A 101 9.16 -19.61 10.56
N GLY A 102 10.35 -19.14 10.87
CA GLY A 102 11.56 -19.34 10.07
C GLY A 102 11.71 -18.37 8.88
N PRO A 103 12.85 -18.46 8.19
CA PRO A 103 13.23 -17.54 7.11
C PRO A 103 12.30 -17.63 5.88
N GLY A 104 11.77 -18.83 5.57
CA GLY A 104 10.83 -19.02 4.47
C GLY A 104 9.51 -18.26 4.67
N ALA A 105 8.99 -18.24 5.90
CA ALA A 105 7.80 -17.47 6.24
C ALA A 105 8.05 -15.95 6.14
N LEU A 106 9.22 -15.48 6.59
CA LEU A 106 9.63 -14.09 6.44
C LEU A 106 9.71 -13.69 4.96
N PHE A 107 10.30 -14.55 4.13
CA PHE A 107 10.43 -14.33 2.70
C PHE A 107 9.06 -14.19 2.02
N LEU A 108 8.15 -15.13 2.28
CA LEU A 108 6.77 -15.08 1.77
C LEU A 108 6.04 -13.81 2.25
N ALA A 109 6.18 -13.44 3.53
CA ALA A 109 5.54 -12.24 4.06
C ALA A 109 6.06 -10.97 3.38
N LYS A 110 7.37 -10.84 3.16
CA LYS A 110 7.96 -9.71 2.42
C LYS A 110 7.43 -9.65 0.98
N ALA A 111 7.31 -10.80 0.31
CA ALA A 111 6.75 -10.89 -1.04
C ALA A 111 5.27 -10.43 -1.07
N MET A 112 4.47 -10.89 -0.11
CA MET A 112 3.06 -10.49 0.04
C MET A 112 2.91 -9.00 0.28
N ILE A 113 3.71 -8.43 1.19
CA ILE A 113 3.70 -6.99 1.50
C ILE A 113 4.03 -6.16 0.27
N LYS A 114 5.01 -6.60 -0.53
CA LYS A 114 5.43 -5.89 -1.75
C LYS A 114 4.36 -5.96 -2.84
N ALA A 115 3.67 -7.09 -2.96
CA ALA A 115 2.66 -7.31 -4.00
C ALA A 115 1.29 -6.70 -3.64
N GLY A 116 0.96 -6.57 -2.35
CA GLY A 116 -0.36 -6.14 -1.88
C GLY A 116 -1.39 -7.27 -2.07
N ARG A 117 -2.42 -7.04 -2.88
CA ARG A 117 -3.32 -8.13 -3.30
C ARG A 117 -2.59 -9.05 -4.26
N ILE A 118 -2.51 -10.33 -3.93
CA ILE A 118 -1.92 -11.36 -4.78
C ILE A 118 -2.53 -12.71 -4.41
N SER A 119 -2.69 -13.61 -5.38
CA SER A 119 -3.18 -14.95 -5.10
C SER A 119 -2.09 -15.78 -4.42
N PHE A 120 -2.49 -16.75 -3.59
CA PHE A 120 -1.54 -17.68 -2.97
C PHE A 120 -0.68 -18.40 -4.03
N SER A 121 -1.30 -18.84 -5.13
CA SER A 121 -0.60 -19.46 -6.26
C SER A 121 0.46 -18.55 -6.89
N ASP A 122 0.18 -17.25 -7.01
CA ASP A 122 1.13 -16.30 -7.59
C ASP A 122 2.30 -16.02 -6.65
N ILE A 123 2.04 -15.90 -5.33
CA ILE A 123 3.09 -15.75 -4.32
C ILE A 123 4.04 -16.94 -4.37
N VAL A 124 3.52 -18.17 -4.36
CA VAL A 124 4.34 -19.39 -4.40
C VAL A 124 5.15 -19.47 -5.68
N ARG A 125 4.55 -19.10 -6.83
CA ARG A 125 5.26 -19.06 -8.11
C ARG A 125 6.38 -18.03 -8.11
N GLN A 126 6.14 -16.84 -7.55
CA GLN A 126 7.13 -15.78 -7.45
C GLN A 126 8.26 -16.16 -6.50
N ALA A 127 7.93 -16.76 -5.36
CA ALA A 127 8.88 -17.28 -4.39
C ALA A 127 9.83 -18.32 -5.02
N LYS A 128 9.28 -19.27 -5.78
CA LYS A 128 10.07 -20.27 -6.53
C LYS A 128 10.93 -19.68 -7.65
N ALA A 129 10.51 -18.55 -8.23
CA ALA A 129 11.26 -17.88 -9.28
C ALA A 129 12.44 -17.09 -8.71
N ASP A 130 12.26 -16.52 -7.51
CA ASP A 130 13.28 -15.71 -6.83
C ASP A 130 14.31 -16.60 -6.10
N SER A 131 13.92 -17.75 -5.51
CA SER A 131 14.90 -18.71 -4.95
C SER A 131 15.88 -19.25 -6.00
N LYS A 132 15.42 -19.44 -7.24
CA LYS A 132 16.28 -19.84 -8.36
C LYS A 132 17.29 -18.76 -8.79
N LYS A 133 17.06 -17.49 -8.44
CA LYS A 133 18.00 -16.39 -8.74
C LYS A 133 19.07 -16.23 -7.68
N ASP A 134 18.72 -16.51 -6.42
CA ASP A 134 19.61 -16.31 -5.27
C ASP A 134 20.43 -17.56 -4.91
N GLY A 135 20.17 -18.71 -5.54
CA GLY A 135 20.94 -19.94 -5.35
C GLY A 135 20.69 -20.64 -4.00
N GLU A 136 19.78 -20.12 -3.20
CA GLU A 136 19.36 -20.71 -1.93
C GLU A 136 18.04 -21.47 -2.12
N GLU A 137 18.14 -22.79 -2.07
CA GLU A 137 16.99 -23.69 -2.06
C GLU A 137 16.43 -23.72 -0.62
N TYR A 138 15.32 -23.03 -0.40
CA TYR A 138 14.57 -23.13 0.85
C TYR A 138 13.56 -24.27 0.71
N ASP A 139 13.85 -25.39 1.37
CA ASP A 139 12.99 -26.59 1.51
C ASP A 139 11.67 -26.31 2.25
#